data_AF-A0A7M3TD32-F1
#
_entry.id   AF-A0A7M3TD32-F1
#
_cell.length_a   1.000
_cell.length_b   1.000
_cell.length_c   1.000
_cell.angle_alpha   90.00
_cell.angle_beta   90.00
_cell.angle_gamma   90.00
#
_symmetry.space_group_name_H-M   'P 1'
#
loop_
_entity.id
_entity.type
_entity.pdbx_description
1 polymer ?
#
loop_
_entity_poly.entity_id
_entity_poly.type
_entity_poly.pdbx_seq_one_letter_code
_entity_poly.pdbx_strand_id
1 'polypeptide(L)'
;MTRFIKFFSLIVLAITLSACAIITDHNFVYLGHPVKLPEYQVYYDKTQNLYLFIDKHSCFDKSIEGAGTCMALNQQEADNFIKQILPQLKEIESRLEKEHKEEVIEALKKYNKKVVKRPLKLDLKLRPVKQINAYGKKEYHLVPRKYNVKVNLILMLDESNKQKSNIRVIYSLRMPAVIRNQKTSTKPFLIDPEYLEKVMNEKAVKDFEDLYNKHIKKTKAKENEFEHFLNDELHI
;
A
#
# COMPACT_ATOMS: atom_id res chain seq x y z
N MET A 1 12.66 -41.81 27.16
CA MET A 1 13.00 -40.38 26.93
C MET A 1 13.10 -39.95 25.46
N THR A 2 13.29 -40.85 24.50
CA THR A 2 13.52 -40.51 23.07
C THR A 2 12.26 -40.13 22.26
N ARG A 3 11.04 -40.48 22.72
CA ARG A 3 9.79 -40.09 22.03
C ARG A 3 9.31 -38.67 22.35
N PHE A 4 9.57 -38.18 23.57
CA PHE A 4 9.17 -36.82 23.99
C PHE A 4 9.99 -35.72 23.29
N ILE A 5 11.29 -35.97 23.10
CA ILE A 5 12.19 -35.04 22.42
C ILE A 5 11.80 -34.88 20.94
N LYS A 6 11.37 -35.97 20.28
CA LYS A 6 10.89 -35.92 18.88
C LYS A 6 9.58 -35.14 18.71
N PHE A 7 8.69 -35.20 19.69
CA PHE A 7 7.44 -34.41 19.66
C PHE A 7 7.71 -32.93 19.91
N PHE A 8 8.63 -32.60 20.82
CA PHE A 8 8.99 -31.21 21.10
C PHE A 8 9.72 -30.55 19.93
N SER A 9 10.60 -31.29 19.23
CA SER A 9 11.24 -30.78 18.01
C SER A 9 10.24 -30.51 16.88
N LEU A 10 9.18 -31.31 16.75
CA LEU A 10 8.15 -31.11 15.73
C LEU A 10 7.28 -29.88 16.04
N ILE A 11 7.00 -29.62 17.32
CA ILE A 11 6.25 -28.44 17.78
C ILE A 11 7.08 -27.17 17.56
N VAL A 12 8.39 -27.18 17.87
CA VAL A 12 9.27 -26.04 17.61
C VAL A 12 9.38 -25.76 16.10
N LEU A 13 9.46 -26.79 15.26
CA LEU A 13 9.49 -26.65 13.80
C LEU A 13 8.17 -26.08 13.22
N ALA A 14 7.03 -26.46 13.79
CA ALA A 14 5.72 -25.92 13.42
C ALA A 14 5.53 -24.47 13.88
N ILE A 15 6.10 -24.08 15.02
CA ILE A 15 6.05 -22.70 15.52
C ILE A 15 6.94 -21.78 14.66
N THR A 16 8.09 -22.26 14.17
CA THR A 16 8.95 -21.47 13.25
C THR A 16 8.34 -21.24 11.87
N LEU A 17 7.40 -22.09 11.41
CA LEU A 17 6.64 -21.86 10.17
C LEU A 17 5.47 -20.88 10.34
N SER A 18 5.17 -20.46 11.59
CA SER A 18 4.24 -19.37 11.90
C SER A 18 4.95 -18.03 12.14
N ALA A 19 6.27 -17.97 11.94
CA ALA A 19 7.05 -16.76 12.08
C ALA A 19 6.57 -15.70 11.07
N CYS A 20 6.28 -14.49 11.57
CA CYS A 20 6.09 -13.31 10.74
C CYS A 20 7.26 -13.22 9.75
N ALA A 21 6.97 -13.27 8.45
CA ALA A 21 7.98 -12.99 7.45
C ALA A 21 8.44 -11.53 7.66
N ILE A 22 9.70 -11.38 8.06
CA ILE A 22 10.38 -10.08 8.08
C ILE A 22 10.56 -9.69 6.63
N ILE A 23 10.01 -8.55 6.26
CA ILE A 23 10.16 -8.02 4.93
C ILE A 23 11.32 -7.01 4.96
N THR A 24 12.45 -7.38 4.37
CA THR A 24 13.67 -6.56 4.36
C THR A 24 13.77 -5.76 3.06
N ASP A 25 14.07 -4.45 3.17
CA ASP A 25 13.99 -3.44 2.09
C ASP A 25 14.82 -3.74 0.82
N HIS A 26 15.81 -4.65 0.88
CA HIS A 26 16.75 -4.89 -0.23
C HIS A 26 16.14 -5.52 -1.49
N ASN A 27 14.91 -6.05 -1.40
CA ASN A 27 14.22 -6.68 -2.53
C ASN A 27 12.95 -5.96 -2.97
N PHE A 28 12.75 -4.71 -2.54
CA PHE A 28 11.60 -3.91 -2.94
C PHE A 28 11.84 -3.17 -4.24
N VAL A 29 10.88 -3.31 -5.15
CA VAL A 29 10.71 -2.43 -6.29
C VAL A 29 9.72 -1.35 -5.89
N TYR A 30 10.16 -0.10 -5.84
CA TYR A 30 9.26 1.01 -5.59
C TYR A 30 8.43 1.32 -6.84
N LEU A 31 7.11 1.13 -6.76
CA LEU A 31 6.18 1.34 -7.86
C LEU A 31 5.59 2.77 -7.87
N GLY A 32 5.88 3.56 -6.84
CA GLY A 32 5.50 4.97 -6.73
C GLY A 32 4.42 5.25 -5.69
N HIS A 33 3.72 6.37 -5.89
CA HIS A 33 2.55 6.80 -5.13
C HIS A 33 1.54 7.48 -6.08
N PRO A 34 0.23 7.47 -5.77
CA PRO A 34 -0.74 8.25 -6.51
C PRO A 34 -0.48 9.75 -6.35
N VAL A 35 -0.61 10.52 -7.43
CA VAL A 35 -0.43 11.99 -7.41
C VAL A 35 -1.37 12.66 -6.40
N LYS A 36 -2.61 12.15 -6.30
CA LYS A 36 -3.64 12.69 -5.40
C LYS A 36 -3.45 12.27 -3.94
N LEU A 37 -2.58 11.29 -3.67
CA LEU A 37 -2.41 10.62 -2.37
C LEU A 37 -0.94 10.27 -2.10
N PRO A 38 -0.02 11.27 -2.04
CA PRO A 38 1.42 11.04 -1.91
C PRO A 38 1.86 10.37 -0.59
N GLU A 39 0.97 10.32 0.39
CA GLU A 39 1.18 9.64 1.66
C GLU A 39 1.12 8.11 1.54
N TYR A 40 0.53 7.55 0.47
CA TYR A 40 0.48 6.10 0.25
C TYR A 40 1.43 5.68 -0.86
N GLN A 41 2.26 4.70 -0.53
CA GLN A 41 3.32 4.18 -1.37
C GLN A 41 3.03 2.71 -1.72
N VAL A 42 3.37 2.33 -2.95
CA VAL A 42 3.24 0.96 -3.43
C VAL A 42 4.63 0.41 -3.73
N TYR A 43 4.91 -0.76 -3.18
CA TYR A 43 6.13 -1.52 -3.42
C TYR A 43 5.78 -2.92 -3.93
N TYR A 44 6.71 -3.53 -4.64
CA TYR A 44 6.67 -4.96 -4.95
C TYR A 44 7.84 -5.66 -4.26
N ASP A 45 7.54 -6.60 -3.39
CA ASP A 45 8.51 -7.49 -2.76
C ASP A 45 8.77 -8.69 -3.65
N LYS A 46 9.96 -8.73 -4.25
CA LYS A 46 10.40 -9.81 -5.14
C LYS A 46 10.65 -11.12 -4.40
N THR A 47 10.92 -11.10 -3.10
CA THR A 47 11.19 -12.31 -2.32
C THR A 47 9.92 -13.10 -2.07
N GLN A 48 8.83 -12.41 -1.72
CA GLN A 48 7.55 -13.03 -1.39
C GLN A 48 6.53 -12.95 -2.54
N ASN A 49 6.85 -12.25 -3.64
CA ASN A 49 5.94 -11.91 -4.73
C ASN A 49 4.67 -11.20 -4.23
N LEU A 50 4.88 -10.13 -3.46
CA LEU A 50 3.81 -9.37 -2.81
C LEU A 50 3.82 -7.90 -3.25
N TYR A 51 2.66 -7.38 -3.59
CA TYR A 51 2.41 -5.95 -3.59
C TYR A 51 2.19 -5.48 -2.15
N LEU A 52 2.98 -4.51 -1.72
CA LEU A 52 2.91 -3.88 -0.41
C LEU A 52 2.38 -2.46 -0.55
N PHE A 53 1.40 -2.13 0.28
CA PHE A 53 0.75 -0.83 0.34
C PHE A 53 1.06 -0.22 1.70
N ILE A 54 1.91 0.81 1.69
CA ILE A 54 2.58 1.36 2.86
C ILE A 54 2.20 2.84 2.99
N ASP A 55 1.84 3.26 4.19
CA ASP A 55 1.74 4.67 4.53
C ASP A 55 3.13 5.20 4.87
N LYS A 56 3.51 6.30 4.22
CA LYS A 56 4.84 6.92 4.30
C LYS A 56 5.21 7.31 5.74
N HIS A 57 4.24 7.60 6.59
CA HIS A 57 4.47 8.07 7.95
C HIS A 57 4.63 6.92 8.95
N SER A 58 3.82 5.85 8.83
CA SER A 58 4.03 4.59 9.56
C SER A 58 2.94 3.56 9.23
N CYS A 59 3.26 2.28 9.43
CA CYS A 59 2.28 1.18 9.32
C CYS A 59 1.94 0.58 10.67
N PHE A 60 0.67 0.61 11.10
CA PHE A 60 0.18 -0.09 12.30
C PHE A 60 1.18 -0.16 13.47
N ASP A 61 1.89 0.94 13.74
CA ASP A 61 2.86 0.99 14.82
C ASP A 61 2.09 1.22 16.13
N LYS A 62 2.25 0.32 17.10
CA LYS A 62 1.57 0.42 18.39
C LYS A 62 1.96 1.68 19.16
N SER A 63 3.09 2.29 18.83
CA SER A 63 3.63 3.46 19.53
C SER A 63 3.18 4.80 18.95
N ILE A 64 2.53 4.81 17.77
CA ILE A 64 2.19 6.04 17.05
C ILE A 64 0.68 6.13 16.83
N GLU A 65 0.05 7.13 17.44
CA GLU A 65 -1.35 7.45 17.16
C GLU A 65 -1.50 7.97 15.73
N GLY A 66 -2.48 7.41 15.00
CA GLY A 66 -2.77 7.84 13.64
C GLY A 66 -1.84 7.25 12.58
N ALA A 67 -1.14 6.15 12.89
CA ALA A 67 -0.43 5.34 11.92
C ALA A 67 -1.35 4.91 10.76
N GLY A 68 -0.80 4.73 9.57
CA GLY A 68 -1.55 4.30 8.41
C GLY A 68 -1.95 2.82 8.46
N THR A 69 -3.05 2.51 7.77
CA THR A 69 -3.42 1.12 7.47
C THR A 69 -2.54 0.63 6.34
N CYS A 70 -1.66 -0.34 6.61
CA CYS A 70 -0.84 -0.98 5.60
C CYS A 70 -1.25 -2.42 5.35
N MET A 71 -1.06 -2.87 4.11
CA MET A 71 -1.61 -4.12 3.63
C MET A 71 -0.73 -4.74 2.54
N ALA A 72 -0.95 -6.03 2.29
CA ALA A 72 -0.26 -6.78 1.26
C ALA A 72 -1.23 -7.64 0.44
N LEU A 73 -0.92 -7.79 -0.84
CA LEU A 73 -1.57 -8.65 -1.81
C LEU A 73 -0.50 -9.51 -2.50
N ASN A 74 -0.69 -10.81 -2.60
CA ASN A 74 0.13 -11.61 -3.52
C ASN A 74 -0.33 -11.40 -4.98
N GLN A 75 0.42 -11.93 -5.95
CA GLN A 75 0.10 -11.77 -7.37
C GLN A 75 -1.35 -12.18 -7.71
N GLN A 76 -1.79 -13.36 -7.28
CA GLN A 76 -3.15 -13.84 -7.54
C GLN A 76 -4.22 -12.91 -6.93
N GLU A 77 -3.98 -12.42 -5.72
CA GLU A 77 -4.90 -11.51 -5.04
C GLU A 77 -4.92 -10.13 -5.71
N ALA A 78 -3.77 -9.64 -6.20
CA ALA A 78 -3.67 -8.42 -6.98
C ALA A 78 -4.42 -8.55 -8.32
N ASP A 79 -4.24 -9.65 -9.03
CA ASP A 79 -4.96 -9.93 -10.27
C ASP A 79 -6.47 -9.99 -10.04
N ASN A 80 -6.90 -10.66 -8.96
CA ASN A 80 -8.32 -10.71 -8.58
C ASN A 80 -8.85 -9.31 -8.23
N PHE A 81 -8.06 -8.51 -7.50
CA PHE A 81 -8.43 -7.14 -7.17
C PHE A 81 -8.65 -6.31 -8.44
N ILE A 82 -7.76 -6.41 -9.43
CA ILE A 82 -7.86 -5.67 -10.70
C ILE A 82 -9.01 -6.16 -11.56
N LYS A 83 -9.25 -7.47 -11.61
CA LYS A 83 -10.28 -8.04 -12.49
C LYS A 83 -11.68 -7.91 -11.91
N GLN A 84 -11.82 -7.95 -10.58
CA GLN A 84 -13.14 -8.05 -9.94
C GLN A 84 -13.51 -6.82 -9.13
N ILE A 85 -12.57 -6.22 -8.39
CA ILE A 85 -12.88 -5.12 -7.46
C ILE A 85 -12.71 -3.77 -8.14
N LEU A 86 -11.58 -3.55 -8.81
CA LEU A 86 -11.23 -2.28 -9.44
C LEU A 86 -12.26 -1.79 -10.46
N PRO A 87 -12.86 -2.64 -11.32
CA PRO A 87 -13.86 -2.18 -12.29
C PRO A 87 -15.12 -1.65 -11.60
N GLN A 88 -15.54 -2.27 -10.48
CA GLN A 88 -16.67 -1.79 -9.69
C GLN A 88 -16.38 -0.41 -9.08
N LEU A 89 -15.15 -0.19 -8.60
CA LEU A 89 -14.74 1.12 -8.06
C LEU A 89 -14.70 2.19 -9.17
N LYS A 90 -14.15 1.86 -10.33
CA LYS A 90 -14.07 2.78 -11.48
C LYS A 90 -15.44 3.12 -12.06
N GLU A 91 -16.36 2.16 -12.10
CA GLU A 91 -17.74 2.39 -12.56
C GLU A 91 -18.45 3.39 -11.66
N ILE A 92 -18.37 3.21 -10.34
CA ILE A 92 -18.97 4.14 -9.38
C ILE A 92 -18.33 5.54 -9.50
N GLU A 93 -17.00 5.60 -9.64
CA GLU A 93 -16.28 6.85 -9.85
C GLU A 93 -16.72 7.56 -11.13
N SER A 94 -16.82 6.83 -12.26
CA SER A 94 -17.29 7.38 -13.54
C SER A 94 -18.72 7.94 -13.43
N ARG A 95 -19.64 7.17 -12.83
CA ARG A 95 -21.02 7.59 -12.65
C ARG A 95 -21.13 8.87 -11.84
N LEU A 96 -20.35 8.99 -10.77
CA LEU A 96 -20.38 10.16 -9.90
C LEU A 96 -19.63 11.34 -10.52
N GLU A 97 -18.39 11.16 -10.97
CA GLU A 97 -17.51 12.25 -11.43
C GLU A 97 -17.73 12.70 -12.87
N LYS A 98 -18.43 11.92 -13.70
CA LYS A 98 -18.65 12.23 -15.12
C LYS A 98 -20.13 12.31 -15.46
N GLU A 99 -20.87 11.21 -15.28
CA GLU A 99 -22.26 11.10 -15.76
C GLU A 99 -23.22 11.99 -14.95
N HIS A 100 -23.13 11.96 -13.63
CA HIS A 100 -24.05 12.66 -12.73
C HIS A 100 -23.40 13.80 -11.94
N LYS A 101 -22.28 14.33 -12.44
CA LYS A 101 -21.44 15.26 -11.68
C LYS A 101 -22.19 16.51 -11.20
N GLU A 102 -22.95 17.14 -12.09
CA GLU A 102 -23.68 18.38 -11.77
C GLU A 102 -24.77 18.13 -10.73
N GLU A 103 -25.58 17.09 -10.93
CA GLU A 103 -26.62 16.64 -9.98
C GLU A 103 -26.03 16.35 -8.59
N VAL A 104 -24.88 15.69 -8.54
CA VAL A 104 -24.18 15.38 -7.29
C VAL A 104 -23.69 16.66 -6.60
N ILE A 105 -23.08 17.59 -7.34
CA ILE A 105 -22.63 18.89 -6.79
C ILE A 105 -23.81 19.68 -6.24
N GLU A 106 -24.91 19.76 -6.99
CA GLU A 106 -26.12 20.46 -6.56
C GLU A 106 -26.70 19.84 -5.30
N ALA A 107 -26.79 18.51 -5.23
CA ALA A 107 -27.24 17.81 -4.04
C ALA A 107 -26.35 18.09 -2.83
N LEU A 108 -25.02 17.99 -2.99
CA LEU A 108 -24.06 18.28 -1.92
C LEU A 108 -24.23 19.71 -1.37
N LYS A 109 -24.36 20.71 -2.26
CA LYS A 109 -24.61 22.11 -1.87
C LYS A 109 -25.97 22.28 -1.19
N LYS A 110 -27.03 21.72 -1.77
CA LYS A 110 -28.41 21.78 -1.25
C LYS A 110 -28.51 21.25 0.17
N TYR A 111 -27.81 20.16 0.48
CA TYR A 111 -27.80 19.55 1.82
C TYR A 111 -26.66 20.05 2.72
N ASN A 112 -25.92 21.08 2.30
CA ASN A 112 -24.77 21.63 3.02
C ASN A 112 -23.75 20.55 3.45
N LYS A 113 -23.44 19.62 2.54
CA LYS A 113 -22.46 18.55 2.74
C LYS A 113 -21.22 18.78 1.88
N LYS A 114 -20.05 18.88 2.53
CA LYS A 114 -18.75 18.91 1.84
C LYS A 114 -18.18 17.51 1.59
N VAL A 115 -18.51 16.56 2.46
CA VAL A 115 -18.03 15.18 2.38
C VAL A 115 -19.17 14.22 2.70
N VAL A 116 -19.32 13.19 1.87
CA VAL A 116 -20.24 12.08 2.08
C VAL A 116 -19.45 10.79 2.13
N LYS A 117 -19.70 9.99 3.16
CA LYS A 117 -19.09 8.67 3.33
C LYS A 117 -20.17 7.60 3.23
N ARG A 118 -20.01 6.67 2.29
CA ARG A 118 -20.95 5.55 2.08
C ARG A 118 -20.21 4.21 2.19
N PRO A 119 -20.65 3.28 3.05
CA PRO A 119 -20.06 1.95 3.10
C PRO A 119 -20.38 1.20 1.80
N LEU A 120 -19.38 0.49 1.28
CA LEU A 120 -19.52 -0.42 0.14
C LEU A 120 -19.33 -1.86 0.63
N LYS A 121 -20.17 -2.76 0.11
CA LYS A 121 -20.02 -4.19 0.35
C LYS A 121 -19.13 -4.76 -0.75
N LEU A 122 -17.91 -5.10 -0.38
CA LEU A 122 -16.95 -5.80 -1.25
C LEU A 122 -16.44 -7.01 -0.47
N ASP A 123 -16.44 -8.19 -1.09
CA ASP A 123 -15.83 -9.37 -0.50
C ASP A 123 -14.31 -9.30 -0.67
N LEU A 124 -13.67 -8.56 0.22
CA LEU A 124 -12.23 -8.31 0.20
C LEU A 124 -11.60 -8.69 1.52
N LYS A 125 -10.58 -9.54 1.45
CA LYS A 125 -9.76 -9.95 2.60
C LYS A 125 -8.29 -9.67 2.31
N LEU A 126 -7.66 -8.90 3.17
CA LEU A 126 -6.27 -8.47 3.00
C LEU A 126 -5.39 -8.92 4.16
N ARG A 127 -4.10 -9.10 3.88
CA ARG A 127 -3.08 -9.30 4.91
C ARG A 127 -2.60 -7.94 5.42
N PRO A 128 -2.63 -7.67 6.73
CA PRO A 128 -2.03 -6.47 7.29
C PRO A 128 -0.51 -6.53 7.24
N VAL A 129 0.11 -5.36 7.08
CA VAL A 129 1.55 -5.17 7.28
C VAL A 129 1.73 -4.32 8.53
N LYS A 130 2.56 -4.79 9.46
CA LYS A 130 2.92 -4.03 10.67
C LYS A 130 4.32 -3.48 10.53
N GLN A 131 4.54 -2.30 11.08
CA GLN A 131 5.87 -1.81 11.34
C GLN A 131 6.26 -2.18 12.77
N ILE A 132 7.47 -2.69 12.95
CA ILE A 132 8.08 -2.88 14.26
C ILE A 132 9.46 -2.24 14.29
N ASN A 133 9.95 -1.92 15.48
CA ASN A 133 11.35 -1.56 15.69
C ASN A 133 12.10 -2.81 16.14
N ALA A 134 13.03 -3.28 15.33
CA ALA A 134 13.93 -4.38 15.66
C ALA A 134 15.38 -3.87 15.54
N TYR A 135 16.18 -4.05 16.60
CA TYR A 135 17.59 -3.66 16.63
C TYR A 135 17.86 -2.20 16.20
N GLY A 136 16.97 -1.27 16.60
CA GLY A 136 17.08 0.15 16.25
C GLY A 136 16.70 0.50 14.80
N LYS A 137 16.20 -0.47 14.03
CA LYS A 137 15.71 -0.29 12.66
C LYS A 137 14.21 -0.55 12.57
N LYS A 138 13.53 0.25 11.76
CA LYS A 138 12.13 0.03 11.39
C LYS A 138 12.06 -1.10 10.36
N GLU A 139 11.32 -2.15 10.69
CA GLU A 139 11.07 -3.29 9.82
C GLU A 139 9.59 -3.46 9.53
N TYR A 140 9.25 -3.96 8.35
CA TYR A 140 7.89 -4.32 7.98
C TYR A 140 7.68 -5.83 8.14
N HIS A 141 6.58 -6.20 8.78
CA HIS A 141 6.27 -7.58 9.14
C HIS A 141 4.91 -7.95 8.58
N LEU A 142 4.87 -9.03 7.81
CA LEU A 142 3.63 -9.56 7.26
C LEU A 142 2.85 -10.32 8.33
N VAL A 143 1.60 -9.91 8.56
CA VAL A 143 0.70 -10.68 9.43
C VAL A 143 0.12 -11.84 8.63
N PRO A 144 0.31 -13.11 9.04
CA PRO A 144 -0.11 -14.27 8.24
C PRO A 144 -1.61 -14.32 7.95
N ARG A 145 -2.41 -13.87 8.93
CA ARG A 145 -3.88 -13.90 8.86
C ARG A 145 -4.43 -12.79 7.98
N LYS A 146 -5.35 -13.16 7.08
CA LYS A 146 -6.19 -12.20 6.33
C LYS A 146 -7.39 -11.74 7.15
N TYR A 147 -7.81 -10.50 6.92
CA TYR A 147 -8.96 -9.89 7.60
C TYR A 147 -9.92 -9.26 6.61
N ASN A 148 -11.22 -9.31 6.92
CA ASN A 148 -12.25 -8.61 6.17
C ASN A 148 -11.98 -7.11 6.16
N VAL A 149 -12.07 -6.52 4.97
CA VAL A 149 -11.88 -5.10 4.76
C VAL A 149 -13.23 -4.41 4.71
N LYS A 150 -13.37 -3.33 5.47
CA LYS A 150 -14.47 -2.38 5.29
C LYS A 150 -14.04 -1.34 4.29
N VAL A 151 -14.76 -1.26 3.19
CA VAL A 151 -14.57 -0.25 2.16
C VAL A 151 -15.62 0.83 2.33
N ASN A 152 -15.21 2.10 2.25
CA ASN A 152 -16.17 3.19 2.10
C ASN A 152 -15.78 4.04 0.91
N LEU A 153 -16.77 4.37 0.09
CA LEU A 153 -16.69 5.50 -0.82
C LEU A 153 -16.69 6.79 0.00
N ILE A 154 -15.80 7.69 -0.35
CA ILE A 154 -15.74 9.06 0.16
C ILE A 154 -15.89 9.97 -1.06
N LEU A 155 -17.02 10.66 -1.12
CA LEU A 155 -17.31 11.69 -2.09
C LEU A 155 -17.06 13.05 -1.44
N MET A 156 -16.27 13.89 -2.09
CA MET A 156 -15.88 15.20 -1.59
C MET A 156 -16.20 16.27 -2.62
N LEU A 157 -16.77 17.38 -2.15
CA LEU A 157 -16.86 18.61 -2.93
C LEU A 157 -15.49 19.29 -2.91
N ASP A 158 -14.87 19.42 -4.07
CA ASP A 158 -13.60 20.11 -4.25
C ASP A 158 -13.88 21.55 -4.69
N GLU A 159 -13.67 22.48 -3.76
CA GLU A 159 -13.86 23.91 -3.95
C GLU A 159 -12.53 24.64 -4.27
N SER A 160 -11.46 23.91 -4.59
CA SER A 160 -10.14 24.49 -4.91
C SER A 160 -10.20 25.49 -6.06
N ASN A 161 -11.12 25.31 -7.00
CA ASN A 161 -11.44 26.30 -8.01
C ASN A 161 -12.74 27.06 -7.67
N LYS A 162 -12.60 28.33 -7.26
CA LYS A 162 -13.73 29.22 -6.90
C LYS A 162 -14.76 29.41 -8.02
N GLN A 163 -14.38 29.21 -9.29
CA GLN A 163 -15.26 29.40 -10.44
C GLN A 163 -15.97 28.12 -10.87
N LYS A 164 -15.46 26.94 -10.50
CA LYS A 164 -16.05 25.65 -10.88
C LYS A 164 -15.83 24.62 -9.78
N SER A 165 -16.87 24.36 -9.00
CA SER A 165 -16.88 23.25 -8.05
C SER A 165 -16.62 21.94 -8.80
N ASN A 166 -15.76 21.10 -8.24
CA ASN A 166 -15.52 19.76 -8.73
C ASN A 166 -15.91 18.75 -7.65
N ILE A 167 -15.92 17.48 -8.01
CA ILE A 167 -16.05 16.38 -7.05
C ILE A 167 -14.86 15.47 -7.16
N ARG A 168 -14.50 14.90 -6.01
CA ARG A 168 -13.48 13.88 -5.90
C ARG A 168 -14.08 12.67 -5.19
N VAL A 169 -13.94 11.51 -5.79
CA VAL A 169 -14.31 10.21 -5.25
C VAL A 169 -13.02 9.48 -4.91
N ILE A 170 -12.92 9.00 -3.67
CA ILE A 170 -11.84 8.13 -3.21
C ILE A 170 -12.42 6.97 -2.39
N TYR A 171 -11.67 5.89 -2.29
CA TYR A 171 -12.08 4.73 -1.48
C TYR A 171 -11.19 4.59 -0.27
N SER A 172 -11.81 4.38 0.89
CA SER A 172 -11.09 4.14 2.15
C SER A 172 -11.21 2.69 2.56
N LEU A 173 -10.08 2.04 2.80
CA LEU A 173 -10.00 0.69 3.34
C LEU A 173 -9.64 0.72 4.83
N ARG A 174 -10.36 -0.08 5.61
CA ARG A 174 -10.04 -0.36 7.01
C ARG A 174 -10.15 -1.83 7.31
N MET A 175 -9.35 -2.32 8.25
CA MET A 175 -9.45 -3.68 8.80
C MET A 175 -9.84 -3.61 10.29
N PRO A 176 -11.13 -3.49 10.64
CA PRO A 176 -11.56 -3.22 12.01
C PRO A 176 -11.10 -4.27 13.03
N ALA A 177 -11.01 -5.53 12.62
CA ALA A 177 -10.51 -6.60 13.49
C ALA A 177 -9.04 -6.38 13.88
N VAL A 178 -8.22 -5.87 12.96
CA VAL A 178 -6.81 -5.57 13.23
C VAL A 178 -6.70 -4.42 14.24
N ILE A 179 -7.46 -3.34 14.03
CA ILE A 179 -7.53 -2.17 14.91
C ILE A 179 -7.92 -2.60 16.34
N ARG A 180 -8.99 -3.39 16.47
CA ARG A 180 -9.46 -3.90 17.77
C ARG A 180 -8.43 -4.79 18.46
N ASN A 181 -7.85 -5.74 17.73
CA ASN A 181 -6.89 -6.69 18.32
C ASN A 181 -5.58 -6.00 18.76
N GLN A 182 -5.17 -4.94 18.08
CA GLN A 182 -3.94 -4.23 18.39
C GLN A 182 -4.13 -3.06 19.35
N LYS A 183 -5.37 -2.67 19.64
CA LYS A 183 -5.72 -1.52 20.49
C LYS A 183 -5.04 -0.21 20.04
N THR A 184 -4.77 -0.06 18.74
CA THR A 184 -4.19 1.16 18.17
C THR A 184 -5.13 1.75 17.13
N SER A 185 -5.24 3.07 17.09
CA SER A 185 -6.03 3.79 16.08
C SER A 185 -5.22 3.94 14.80
N THR A 186 -5.81 3.59 13.66
CA THR A 186 -5.18 3.80 12.35
C THR A 186 -6.02 4.62 11.39
N LYS A 187 -5.34 5.43 10.58
CA LYS A 187 -5.93 6.06 9.41
C LYS A 187 -6.27 4.98 8.37
N PRO A 188 -7.37 5.12 7.62
CA PRO A 188 -7.67 4.20 6.53
C PRO A 188 -6.59 4.28 5.46
N PHE A 189 -6.39 3.22 4.69
CA PHE A 189 -5.66 3.31 3.44
C PHE A 189 -6.58 3.93 2.40
N LEU A 190 -6.13 4.95 1.67
CA LEU A 190 -6.91 5.55 0.59
C LEU A 190 -6.47 4.94 -0.75
N ILE A 191 -7.43 4.58 -1.57
CA ILE A 191 -7.20 4.03 -2.90
C ILE A 191 -7.51 5.10 -3.94
N ASP A 192 -6.57 5.22 -4.88
CA ASP A 192 -6.76 5.80 -6.20
C ASP A 192 -6.85 4.64 -7.23
N PRO A 193 -8.05 4.32 -7.76
CA PRO A 193 -8.24 3.17 -8.64
C PRO A 193 -7.40 3.23 -9.92
N GLU A 194 -7.31 4.40 -10.55
CA GLU A 194 -6.57 4.60 -11.81
C GLU A 194 -5.09 4.31 -11.61
N TYR A 195 -4.53 4.80 -10.51
CA TYR A 195 -3.13 4.53 -10.19
C TYR A 195 -2.86 3.04 -9.95
N LEU A 196 -3.72 2.36 -9.18
CA LEU A 196 -3.54 0.93 -8.88
C LEU A 196 -3.62 0.04 -10.13
N GLU A 197 -4.51 0.35 -11.07
CA GLU A 197 -4.59 -0.38 -12.35
C GLU A 197 -3.27 -0.33 -13.13
N LYS A 198 -2.64 0.85 -13.15
CA LYS A 198 -1.39 1.08 -13.86
C LYS A 198 -0.23 0.29 -13.28
N VAL A 199 -0.12 0.22 -11.95
CA VAL A 199 1.09 -0.30 -11.29
C VAL A 199 0.99 -1.74 -10.84
N MET A 200 -0.21 -2.30 -10.67
CA MET A 200 -0.39 -3.66 -10.17
C MET A 200 -0.37 -4.71 -11.29
N ASN A 201 0.65 -4.75 -12.13
CA ASN A 201 0.80 -5.81 -13.13
C ASN A 201 2.27 -6.15 -13.35
N GLU A 202 2.53 -7.35 -13.86
CA GLU A 202 3.90 -7.86 -14.07
C GLU A 202 4.73 -6.96 -14.99
N LYS A 203 4.11 -6.39 -16.04
CA LYS A 203 4.78 -5.47 -16.96
C LYS A 203 5.28 -4.23 -16.23
N ALA A 204 4.44 -3.60 -15.42
CA ALA A 204 4.81 -2.43 -14.65
C ALA A 204 5.96 -2.75 -13.68
N VAL A 205 5.89 -3.87 -12.96
CA VAL A 205 6.98 -4.30 -12.05
C VAL A 205 8.30 -4.39 -12.80
N LYS A 206 8.33 -5.06 -13.96
CA LYS A 206 9.52 -5.17 -14.79
C LYS A 206 10.05 -3.82 -15.28
N ASP A 207 9.16 -2.95 -15.76
CA ASP A 207 9.53 -1.61 -16.23
C ASP A 207 10.21 -0.79 -15.10
N PHE A 208 9.67 -0.85 -13.88
CA PHE A 208 10.25 -0.18 -12.71
C PHE A 208 11.59 -0.81 -12.27
N GLU A 209 11.72 -2.14 -12.34
CA GLU A 209 12.99 -2.83 -12.09
C GLU A 209 14.08 -2.40 -13.07
N ASP A 210 13.78 -2.37 -14.37
CA ASP A 210 14.72 -1.98 -15.41
C ASP A 210 15.18 -0.52 -15.24
N LEU A 211 14.25 0.38 -14.90
CA LEU A 211 14.57 1.77 -14.57
C LEU A 211 15.49 1.88 -13.35
N TYR A 212 15.20 1.13 -12.29
CA TYR A 212 16.01 1.11 -11.08
C TYR A 212 17.43 0.59 -11.36
N ASN A 213 17.54 -0.52 -12.09
CA ASN A 213 18.82 -1.11 -12.48
C ASN A 213 19.64 -0.16 -13.37
N LYS A 214 18.98 0.54 -14.31
CA LYS A 214 19.62 1.54 -15.15
C LYS A 214 20.15 2.72 -14.33
N HIS A 215 19.40 3.17 -13.33
CA HIS A 215 19.83 4.23 -12.43
C HIS A 215 21.06 3.80 -11.62
N ILE A 216 21.05 2.62 -11.00
CA ILE A 216 22.20 2.08 -10.26
C ILE A 216 23.44 2.02 -11.15
N LYS A 217 23.31 1.46 -12.36
CA LYS A 217 24.43 1.37 -13.30
C LYS A 217 25.02 2.75 -13.62
N LYS A 218 24.16 3.76 -13.82
CA LYS A 218 24.59 5.14 -14.09
C LYS A 218 25.27 5.76 -12.87
N THR A 219 24.76 5.55 -11.66
CA THR A 219 25.38 6.03 -10.41
C THR A 219 26.76 5.41 -10.22
N LYS A 220 26.88 4.09 -10.35
CA LYS A 220 28.18 3.40 -10.23
C LYS A 220 29.18 3.86 -11.29
N ALA A 221 28.74 4.10 -12.52
CA ALA A 221 29.62 4.62 -13.57
C ALA A 221 30.16 6.02 -13.21
N LYS A 222 29.32 6.89 -12.65
CA LYS A 222 29.74 8.22 -12.17
C LYS A 222 30.66 8.16 -10.96
N GLU A 223 30.39 7.26 -10.01
CA GLU A 223 31.27 7.03 -8.86
C GLU A 223 32.65 6.57 -9.35
N ASN A 224 32.71 5.59 -10.26
CA ASN A 224 33.98 5.15 -10.84
C ASN A 224 34.72 6.26 -11.60
N GLU A 225 34.00 7.09 -12.36
CA GLU A 225 34.60 8.24 -13.06
C GLU A 225 35.17 9.26 -12.07
N PHE A 226 34.48 9.51 -10.96
CA PHE A 226 34.96 10.38 -9.90
C PHE A 226 36.17 9.78 -9.17
N GLU A 227 36.16 8.49 -8.84
CA GLU A 227 37.31 7.79 -8.25
C GLU A 227 38.52 7.82 -9.19
N HIS A 228 38.32 7.66 -10.50
CA HIS A 228 39.39 7.84 -11.49
C HIS A 228 39.94 9.25 -11.48
N PHE A 229 39.10 10.29 -11.47
CA PHE A 229 39.54 11.68 -11.35
C PHE A 229 40.36 11.94 -10.07
N LEU A 230 39.95 11.39 -8.93
CA LEU A 230 40.70 11.53 -7.67
C LEU A 230 42.09 10.90 -7.76
N ASN A 231 42.19 9.68 -8.30
CA ASN A 231 43.45 8.94 -8.40
C ASN A 231 44.38 9.49 -9.49
N ASP A 232 43.83 9.78 -10.67
CA ASP A 232 44.60 10.07 -11.88
C ASP A 232 44.95 11.57 -12.02
N GLU A 233 44.05 12.48 -11.60
CA GLU A 233 44.27 13.93 -11.71
C GLU A 233 44.69 14.59 -10.40
N LEU A 234 44.14 14.14 -9.27
CA LEU A 234 44.45 14.72 -7.95
C LEU A 234 45.51 13.94 -7.17
N HIS A 235 45.83 12.70 -7.57
CA HIS A 235 46.78 11.79 -6.90
C HIS A 235 46.48 11.58 -5.41
N ILE A 236 45.18 11.54 -5.07
CA ILE A 236 44.68 11.26 -3.71
C ILE A 236 44.23 9.80 -3.63
#